data_AF-A0A919A8K7-F1
#
_entry.id   AF-A0A919A8K7-F1
#
_cell.length_a   1.000
_cell.length_b   1.000
_cell.length_c   1.000
_cell.angle_alpha   90.00
_cell.angle_beta   90.00
_cell.angle_gamma   90.00
#
_symmetry.space_group_name_H-M   'P 1'
#
loop_
_entity.id
_entity.type
_entity.pdbx_description
1 polymer ?
#
loop_
_entity_poly.entity_id
_entity_poly.type
_entity_poly.pdbx_seq_one_letter_code
_entity_poly.pdbx_strand_id
1 'polypeptide(L)'
;MGLLSALLITGLADQRDRGVVVIGYVARVTDRDPLVPALTGLLVDIVWWLESCGDEEVDPDSAVKMMESVGWVLLQLPSDQRERLFQLLADLAEAEQDPARREFLASFPVAIGMVEDEES
;
A
#
# COMPACT_ATOMS: atom_id res chain seq x y z
N MET A 1 24.74 -34.84 50.95
CA MET A 1 25.47 -33.55 50.92
C MET A 1 25.18 -32.89 49.57
N GLY A 2 24.23 -31.98 49.36
CA GLY A 2 23.09 -31.47 50.14
C GLY A 2 21.80 -31.59 49.29
N LEU A 3 20.67 -32.01 49.87
CA LEU A 3 19.68 -31.22 50.62
C LEU A 3 18.87 -30.23 49.75
N LEU A 4 17.61 -30.66 49.47
CA LEU A 4 16.33 -29.91 49.58
C LEU A 4 16.08 -28.77 48.57
N SER A 5 14.88 -28.47 48.04
CA SER A 5 13.48 -28.91 48.22
C SER A 5 12.70 -28.33 47.02
N ALA A 6 11.85 -29.09 46.31
CA ALA A 6 10.39 -29.10 46.45
C ALA A 6 9.69 -27.72 46.53
N LEU A 7 8.89 -27.36 45.51
CA LEU A 7 7.42 -27.22 45.66
C LEU A 7 6.72 -27.02 44.30
N LEU A 8 5.61 -27.71 44.14
CA LEU A 8 4.70 -27.76 43.01
C LEU A 8 3.35 -27.26 43.54
N ILE A 9 2.86 -26.07 43.15
CA ILE A 9 1.49 -25.57 43.42
C ILE A 9 1.11 -24.55 42.33
N THR A 10 0.37 -24.94 41.28
CA THR A 10 -1.10 -24.79 41.12
C THR A 10 -1.51 -23.45 40.49
N GLY A 11 -2.29 -23.49 39.40
CA GLY A 11 -3.05 -22.32 38.97
C GLY A 11 -3.42 -22.28 37.49
N LEU A 12 -4.21 -23.23 37.01
CA LEU A 12 -4.95 -23.08 35.76
C LEU A 12 -6.30 -22.43 36.10
N ALA A 13 -6.44 -21.11 35.94
CA ALA A 13 -7.74 -20.42 35.79
C ALA A 13 -7.57 -18.91 35.56
N ASP A 14 -8.03 -18.48 34.39
CA ASP A 14 -8.94 -17.35 34.17
C ASP A 14 -8.53 -15.88 34.46
N GLN A 15 -8.87 -15.06 33.44
CA GLN A 15 -9.21 -13.63 33.44
C GLN A 15 -8.18 -12.50 33.54
N ARG A 16 -8.00 -11.87 32.35
CA ARG A 16 -8.10 -10.43 32.01
C ARG A 16 -7.25 -9.39 32.77
N ASP A 17 -6.46 -8.71 31.94
CA ASP A 17 -6.20 -7.26 31.92
C ASP A 17 -5.23 -6.69 32.96
N ARG A 18 -4.01 -6.33 32.50
CA ARG A 18 -3.15 -5.21 32.95
C ARG A 18 -1.82 -5.23 32.18
N GLY A 19 -1.47 -4.10 31.57
CA GLY A 19 -0.35 -3.99 30.62
C GLY A 19 1.03 -3.62 31.18
N VAL A 20 1.95 -3.49 30.21
CA VAL A 20 3.23 -2.74 30.11
C VAL A 20 4.43 -3.29 30.95
N VAL A 21 5.69 -3.49 30.51
CA VAL A 21 6.66 -2.72 29.66
C VAL A 21 7.89 -3.60 29.24
N VAL A 22 8.25 -3.54 27.94
CA VAL A 22 9.58 -3.36 27.27
C VAL A 22 10.75 -4.37 27.38
N ILE A 23 11.21 -4.86 26.20
CA ILE A 23 12.57 -4.75 25.57
C ILE A 23 12.32 -5.08 24.08
N GLY A 24 12.18 -4.15 23.13
CA GLY A 24 13.23 -3.27 22.61
C GLY A 24 14.00 -3.94 21.47
N TYR A 25 13.48 -3.96 20.24
CA TYR A 25 14.24 -3.86 18.97
C TYR A 25 13.25 -3.70 17.79
N VAL A 26 13.04 -2.42 17.41
CA VAL A 26 12.57 -1.94 16.11
C VAL A 26 11.17 -2.33 15.64
N ALA A 27 10.23 -1.40 15.81
CA ALA A 27 9.10 -1.28 14.89
C ALA A 27 9.66 -0.92 13.50
N ARG A 28 9.98 -1.92 12.68
CA ARG A 28 10.55 -1.74 11.32
C ARG A 28 9.50 -2.17 10.31
N VAL A 29 8.96 -1.15 9.64
CA VAL A 29 7.89 -1.22 8.63
C VAL A 29 6.58 -1.70 9.22
N THR A 30 5.68 -0.74 9.41
CA THR A 30 4.27 -0.92 9.75
C THR A 30 3.70 -2.19 9.13
N ASP A 31 3.01 -2.99 9.94
CA ASP A 31 1.99 -3.95 9.49
C ASP A 31 0.97 -3.15 8.64
N ARG A 32 1.31 -2.90 7.37
CA ARG A 32 0.43 -2.22 6.43
C ARG A 32 -0.65 -3.23 6.14
N ASP A 33 -1.90 -2.83 6.40
CA ASP A 33 -3.07 -3.55 5.93
C ASP A 33 -2.81 -4.04 4.49
N PRO A 34 -2.72 -5.37 4.26
CA PRO A 34 -2.34 -5.93 2.97
C PRO A 34 -3.34 -5.56 1.87
N LEU A 35 -4.56 -5.13 2.25
CA LEU A 35 -5.56 -4.65 1.33
C LEU A 35 -5.10 -3.38 0.59
N VAL A 36 -4.39 -2.48 1.26
CA VAL A 36 -4.02 -1.18 0.65
C VAL A 36 -3.05 -1.37 -0.52
N PRO A 37 -1.91 -2.07 -0.39
CA PRO A 37 -1.05 -2.40 -1.54
C PRO A 37 -1.77 -3.17 -2.64
N ALA A 38 -2.65 -4.10 -2.29
CA ALA A 38 -3.40 -4.89 -3.27
C ALA A 38 -4.39 -4.03 -4.09
N LEU A 39 -5.15 -3.15 -3.42
CA LEU A 39 -6.07 -2.24 -4.10
C LEU A 39 -5.33 -1.18 -4.92
N THR A 40 -4.19 -0.67 -4.44
CA THR A 40 -3.35 0.24 -5.22
C THR A 40 -2.80 -0.45 -6.45
N GLY A 41 -2.28 -1.67 -6.32
CA GLY A 41 -1.80 -2.44 -7.47
C GLY A 41 -2.91 -2.71 -8.49
N LEU A 42 -4.10 -3.13 -8.03
CA LEU A 42 -5.26 -3.34 -8.91
C LEU A 42 -5.68 -2.05 -9.62
N LEU A 43 -5.68 -0.91 -8.92
CA LEU A 43 -6.02 0.37 -9.53
C LEU A 43 -5.03 0.75 -10.64
N VAL A 44 -3.73 0.55 -10.40
CA VAL A 44 -2.68 0.75 -11.40
C VAL A 44 -2.94 -0.15 -12.61
N ASP A 45 -3.22 -1.44 -12.39
CA ASP A 45 -3.48 -2.38 -13.48
C ASP A 45 -4.72 -2.00 -14.31
N ILE A 46 -5.77 -1.48 -13.67
CA ILE A 46 -6.97 -0.99 -14.38
C ILE A 46 -6.65 0.23 -15.24
N VAL A 47 -5.90 1.21 -14.71
CA VAL A 47 -5.52 2.41 -15.47
C VAL A 47 -4.59 2.05 -16.62
N TRP A 48 -3.62 1.16 -16.38
CA TRP A 48 -2.74 0.68 -17.44
C TRP A 48 -3.51 -0.05 -18.54
N TRP A 49 -4.49 -0.87 -18.16
CA TRP A 49 -5.39 -1.51 -19.11
C TRP A 49 -6.15 -0.48 -19.95
N LEU A 50 -6.70 0.58 -19.34
CA LEU A 50 -7.38 1.66 -20.07
C LEU A 50 -6.46 2.39 -21.06
N GLU A 51 -5.20 2.61 -20.70
CA GLU A 51 -4.21 3.26 -21.57
C GLU A 51 -3.74 2.35 -22.73
N SER A 52 -3.74 1.03 -22.51
CA SER A 52 -3.27 0.05 -23.50
C SER A 52 -4.38 -0.49 -24.41
N CYS A 53 -5.65 -0.24 -24.09
CA CYS A 53 -6.78 -0.61 -24.94
C CYS A 53 -6.80 0.19 -26.24
N GLY A 54 -7.17 -0.48 -27.32
CA GLY A 54 -7.47 0.21 -28.58
C GLY A 54 -8.80 0.96 -28.51
N ASP A 55 -8.93 2.03 -29.30
CA ASP A 55 -10.14 2.86 -29.40
C ASP A 55 -11.41 2.05 -29.76
N GLU A 56 -11.25 0.89 -30.41
CA GLU A 56 -12.35 -0.03 -30.72
C GLU A 56 -12.82 -0.88 -29.51
N GLU A 57 -11.99 -1.03 -28.48
CA GLU A 57 -12.29 -1.82 -27.27
C GLU A 57 -12.92 -0.94 -26.18
N VAL A 58 -12.35 0.25 -25.98
CA VAL A 58 -12.82 1.24 -25.03
C VAL A 58 -12.89 2.58 -25.73
N ASP A 59 -14.07 3.22 -25.67
CA ASP A 59 -14.24 4.58 -26.15
C ASP A 59 -13.23 5.53 -25.47
N PRO A 60 -12.36 6.23 -26.23
CA PRO A 60 -11.29 7.04 -25.66
C PRO A 60 -11.79 8.11 -24.68
N ASP A 61 -12.92 8.75 -24.99
CA ASP A 61 -13.54 9.75 -24.11
C ASP A 61 -13.98 9.13 -22.77
N SER A 62 -14.42 7.87 -22.78
CA SER A 62 -14.81 7.14 -21.58
C SER A 62 -13.61 6.70 -20.76
N ALA A 63 -12.51 6.27 -21.41
CA ALA A 63 -11.25 5.96 -20.74
C ALA A 63 -10.68 7.20 -20.02
N VAL A 64 -10.58 8.32 -20.73
CA VAL A 64 -10.10 9.60 -20.17
C VAL A 64 -10.94 10.03 -18.99
N LYS A 65 -12.29 10.02 -19.10
CA LYS A 65 -13.18 10.39 -17.99
C LYS A 65 -12.99 9.49 -16.76
N MET A 66 -12.73 8.21 -16.96
CA MET A 66 -12.46 7.29 -15.84
C MET A 66 -11.14 7.64 -15.16
N MET A 67 -10.08 7.89 -15.93
CA MET A 67 -8.77 8.27 -15.41
C MET A 67 -8.81 9.62 -14.67
N GLU A 68 -9.51 10.62 -15.22
CA GLU A 68 -9.78 11.89 -14.55
C GLU A 68 -10.54 11.71 -13.24
N SER A 69 -11.55 10.82 -13.23
CA SER A 69 -12.30 10.51 -12.01
C SER A 69 -11.41 9.86 -10.95
N VAL A 70 -10.51 8.96 -11.34
CA VAL A 70 -9.54 8.33 -10.42
C VAL A 70 -8.61 9.41 -9.83
N GLY A 71 -8.01 10.23 -10.70
CA GLY A 71 -7.14 11.34 -10.29
C GLY A 71 -7.85 12.29 -9.32
N TRP A 72 -9.07 12.72 -9.66
CA TRP A 72 -9.87 13.60 -8.82
C TRP A 72 -10.13 13.03 -7.44
N VAL A 73 -10.52 11.75 -7.32
CA VAL A 73 -10.76 11.08 -6.03
C VAL A 73 -9.48 11.03 -5.20
N LEU A 74 -8.35 10.65 -5.80
CA LEU A 74 -7.08 10.55 -5.08
C LEU A 74 -6.54 11.92 -4.63
N LEU A 75 -6.82 12.98 -5.40
CA LEU A 75 -6.50 14.35 -5.00
C LEU A 75 -7.30 14.83 -3.77
N GLN A 76 -8.50 14.30 -3.53
CA GLN A 76 -9.29 14.63 -2.34
C GLN A 76 -8.72 14.05 -1.04
N LEU A 77 -7.78 13.10 -1.13
CA LEU A 77 -7.13 12.56 0.06
C LEU A 77 -6.36 13.65 0.83
N PRO A 78 -6.29 13.58 2.17
CA PRO A 78 -5.38 14.40 2.95
C PRO A 78 -3.93 14.29 2.46
N SER A 79 -3.13 15.34 2.63
CA SER A 79 -1.77 15.40 2.09
C SER A 79 -0.87 14.26 2.58
N ASP A 80 -0.97 13.88 3.84
CA ASP A 80 -0.25 12.76 4.44
C ASP A 80 -0.65 11.41 3.81
N GLN A 81 -1.91 11.26 3.40
CA GLN A 81 -2.37 10.05 2.70
C GLN A 81 -1.92 10.04 1.24
N ARG A 82 -1.81 11.19 0.58
CA ARG A 82 -1.22 11.28 -0.78
C ARG A 82 0.27 10.97 -0.78
N GLU A 83 1.01 11.51 0.19
CA GLU A 83 2.43 11.15 0.39
C GLU A 83 2.59 9.65 0.63
N ARG A 84 1.70 9.06 1.45
CA ARG A 84 1.68 7.61 1.66
C ARG A 84 1.39 6.82 0.39
N LEU A 85 0.48 7.30 -0.47
CA LEU A 85 0.20 6.68 -1.77
C LEU A 85 1.45 6.73 -2.67
N PHE A 86 2.14 7.86 -2.75
CA PHE A 86 3.37 7.99 -3.54
C PHE A 86 4.47 7.05 -3.05
N GLN A 87 4.66 6.94 -1.73
CA GLN A 87 5.59 5.96 -1.18
C GLN A 87 5.19 4.53 -1.54
N LEU A 88 3.90 4.20 -1.48
CA LEU A 88 3.42 2.87 -1.84
C LEU A 88 3.63 2.55 -3.33
N LEU A 89 3.40 3.51 -4.22
CA LEU A 89 3.69 3.34 -5.65
C LEU A 89 5.19 3.12 -5.91
N ALA A 90 6.06 3.86 -5.22
CA ALA A 90 7.50 3.65 -5.28
C ALA A 90 7.91 2.27 -4.76
N ASP A 91 7.36 1.83 -3.62
CA ASP A 91 7.61 0.50 -3.06
C ASP A 91 7.16 -0.62 -4.03
N LEU A 92 6.01 -0.43 -4.70
CA LEU A 92 5.51 -1.36 -5.71
C LEU A 92 6.41 -1.40 -6.96
N ALA A 93 6.89 -0.24 -7.44
CA ALA A 93 7.81 -0.15 -8.57
C ALA A 93 9.14 -0.83 -8.27
N GLU A 94 9.70 -0.63 -7.07
CA GLU A 94 10.95 -1.28 -6.65
C GLU A 94 10.82 -2.81 -6.62
N ALA A 95 9.67 -3.32 -6.17
CA ALA A 95 9.40 -4.77 -6.11
C ALA A 95 9.02 -5.40 -7.45
N GLU A 96 8.61 -4.59 -8.44
CA GLU A 96 8.16 -5.08 -9.74
C GLU A 96 9.31 -5.68 -10.56
N GLN A 97 9.05 -6.77 -11.27
CA GLN A 97 10.02 -7.47 -12.12
C GLN A 97 9.89 -7.05 -13.59
N ASP A 98 8.65 -6.83 -14.07
CA ASP A 98 8.37 -6.37 -15.42
C ASP A 98 8.81 -4.91 -15.61
N PRO A 99 9.77 -4.62 -16.50
CA PRO A 99 10.23 -3.26 -16.76
C PRO A 99 9.11 -2.30 -17.20
N ALA A 100 8.16 -2.76 -18.01
CA ALA A 100 7.09 -1.90 -18.52
C ALA A 100 6.14 -1.52 -17.39
N ARG A 101 5.73 -2.49 -16.57
CA ARG A 101 4.90 -2.24 -15.39
C ARG A 101 5.61 -1.35 -14.37
N ARG A 102 6.91 -1.55 -14.18
CA ARG A 102 7.73 -0.74 -13.26
C ARG A 102 7.76 0.72 -13.70
N GLU A 103 7.96 0.98 -14.99
CA GLU A 103 7.94 2.33 -15.55
C GLU A 103 6.56 2.97 -15.37
N PHE A 104 5.49 2.23 -15.69
CA PHE A 104 4.14 2.72 -15.50
C PHE A 104 3.80 3.01 -14.03
N LEU A 105 4.23 2.18 -13.08
CA LEU A 105 4.08 2.44 -11.65
C LEU A 105 4.73 3.77 -11.22
N ALA A 106 5.88 4.11 -11.81
CA ALA A 106 6.59 5.35 -11.52
C ALA A 106 5.92 6.57 -12.16
N SER A 107 5.38 6.44 -13.38
CA SER A 107 4.66 7.52 -14.08
C SER A 107 3.18 7.62 -13.70
N PHE A 108 2.64 6.65 -12.96
CA PHE A 108 1.22 6.59 -12.61
C PHE A 108 0.66 7.91 -12.08
N PRO A 109 1.30 8.63 -11.13
CA PRO A 109 0.78 9.91 -10.66
C PRO A 109 0.60 10.96 -11.77
N VAL A 110 1.46 10.94 -12.79
CA VAL A 110 1.35 11.81 -13.98
C VAL A 110 0.20 11.34 -14.87
N ALA A 111 0.10 10.03 -15.12
CA ALA A 111 -0.95 9.44 -15.98
C ALA A 111 -2.38 9.76 -15.52
N ILE A 112 -2.60 9.92 -14.21
CA ILE A 112 -3.91 10.31 -13.65
C ILE A 112 -3.98 11.80 -13.24
N GLY A 113 -3.00 12.62 -13.62
CA GLY A 113 -3.02 14.07 -13.40
C GLY A 113 -2.87 14.52 -11.94
N MET A 114 -2.24 13.70 -11.09
CA MET A 114 -1.92 14.08 -9.70
C MET A 114 -0.66 14.94 -9.58
N VAL A 115 0.26 14.81 -10.55
CA VAL A 115 1.52 15.58 -10.64
C VAL A 115 1.64 16.09 -12.08
N GLU A 116 2.23 17.27 -12.23
CA GLU A 116 2.56 17.81 -13.56
C GLU A 116 3.67 16.98 -14.19
N ASP A 117 3.61 16.78 -15.52
CA ASP A 117 4.74 16.21 -16.25
C ASP A 117 5.88 17.24 -16.27
N GLU A 118 7.09 16.84 -15.90
CA GLU A 118 8.26 17.74 -15.85
C GLU A 118 8.79 18.09 -17.26
N GLU A 119 8.19 17.55 -18.33
CA GLU A 119 8.47 17.95 -19.71
C GLU A 119 7.62 19.17 -20.15
N SER A 120 8.13 20.37 -19.86
CA SER A 120 7.74 21.64 -20.53
C SER A 120 8.96 22.47 -20.94
#